data_AF-V5NLP2-F1
#
_entry.id   AF-V5NLP2-F1
#
_cell.length_a   1.000
_cell.length_b   1.000
_cell.length_c   1.000
_cell.angle_alpha   90.00
_cell.angle_beta   90.00
_cell.angle_gamma   90.00
#
_symmetry.space_group_name_H-M   'P 1'
#
loop_
_entity.id
_entity.type
_entity.pdbx_description
1 polymer ?
#
loop_
_entity_poly.entity_id
_entity_poly.type
_entity_poly.pdbx_seq_one_letter_code
_entity_poly.pdbx_strand_id
1 'polypeptide(L)'
;MGLVDECVEFEKILECDVIFLAIPVEGIIECLKKMTPVKKSATIIDLGGAKAQIIRNIPKSIRKNFIAAHPMCGTEFYGPKASVKGLYENALVILCDLEDSGTEQVEIAKEIFLGVKARLIKMKSSEHDTHVAYISHLPHVLSYALANSVLKQNDPEMILSLAGGGFRDMSRLSKSSPLMWKDIFKQNRDNVLEAIKKCEKEIAQAKAWIENNDYESLAEWMAQANKLQEFM
;
A
#
# COMPACT_ATOMS: atom_id res chain seq x y z
N MET A 1 22.86 -13.27 -6.21
CA MET A 1 21.38 -13.45 -6.22
C MET A 1 20.82 -13.57 -7.64
N GLY A 2 21.54 -13.13 -8.69
CA GLY A 2 21.04 -13.23 -10.07
C GLY A 2 19.78 -12.39 -10.31
N LEU A 3 19.60 -11.32 -9.53
CA LEU A 3 18.43 -10.43 -9.61
C LEU A 3 18.70 -9.20 -10.51
N VAL A 4 19.96 -8.94 -10.81
CA VAL A 4 20.41 -7.78 -11.57
C VAL A 4 21.45 -8.28 -12.55
N ASP A 5 21.19 -8.08 -13.85
CA ASP A 5 22.15 -8.38 -14.92
C ASP A 5 23.22 -7.28 -15.03
N GLU A 6 22.82 -6.02 -14.89
CA GLU A 6 23.70 -4.85 -14.96
C GLU A 6 23.23 -3.73 -14.01
N CYS A 7 24.17 -3.09 -13.31
CA CYS A 7 23.94 -1.84 -12.59
C CYS A 7 24.38 -0.68 -13.48
N VAL A 8 23.49 0.28 -13.71
CA VAL A 8 23.76 1.42 -14.60
C VAL A 8 23.53 2.75 -13.89
N GLU A 9 24.14 3.80 -14.42
CA GLU A 9 23.84 5.18 -14.02
C GLU A 9 22.43 5.59 -14.46
N PHE A 10 21.87 6.59 -13.78
CA PHE A 10 20.48 7.01 -13.98
C PHE A 10 20.19 7.41 -15.44
N GLU A 11 21.11 8.09 -16.10
CA GLU A 11 20.95 8.56 -17.48
C GLU A 11 20.71 7.41 -18.45
N LYS A 12 21.30 6.23 -18.18
CA LYS A 12 21.15 5.06 -19.05
C LYS A 12 19.75 4.47 -19.00
N ILE A 13 19.03 4.64 -17.89
CA ILE A 13 17.65 4.12 -17.77
C ILE A 13 16.69 4.85 -18.71
N LEU A 14 17.01 6.09 -19.13
CA LEU A 14 16.17 6.90 -20.02
C LEU A 14 16.11 6.33 -21.45
N GLU A 15 17.05 5.44 -21.78
CA GLU A 15 17.12 4.71 -23.04
C GLU A 15 16.38 3.37 -23.00
N CYS A 16 15.87 2.92 -21.84
CA CYS A 16 15.15 1.66 -21.72
C CYS A 16 13.74 1.74 -22.33
N ASP A 17 13.22 0.61 -22.82
CA ASP A 17 11.88 0.52 -23.40
C ASP A 17 10.80 0.31 -22.33
N VAL A 18 11.14 -0.37 -21.22
CA VAL A 18 10.28 -0.54 -20.04
C VAL A 18 11.08 -0.21 -18.79
N ILE A 19 10.53 0.64 -17.92
CA ILE A 19 11.18 1.12 -16.69
C ILE A 19 10.24 0.86 -15.52
N PHE A 20 10.69 0.07 -14.54
CA PHE A 20 9.98 -0.13 -13.27
C PHE A 20 10.53 0.76 -12.17
N LEU A 21 9.68 1.58 -11.56
CA LEU A 21 10.01 2.37 -10.37
C LEU A 21 9.56 1.59 -9.11
N ALA A 22 10.41 0.66 -8.68
CA ALA A 22 10.20 -0.21 -7.52
C ALA A 22 10.93 0.30 -6.25
N ILE A 23 10.84 1.60 -6.01
CA ILE A 23 11.50 2.32 -4.90
C ILE A 23 10.45 3.02 -4.03
N PRO A 24 10.80 3.51 -2.81
CA PRO A 24 9.86 4.27 -2.00
C PRO A 24 9.29 5.45 -2.79
N VAL A 25 8.03 5.79 -2.52
CA VAL A 25 7.28 6.78 -3.30
C VAL A 25 7.92 8.18 -3.32
N GLU A 26 8.59 8.61 -2.25
CA GLU A 26 9.37 9.86 -2.30
C GLU A 26 10.51 9.75 -3.32
N GLY A 27 11.19 8.60 -3.37
CA GLY A 27 12.19 8.30 -4.39
C GLY A 27 11.59 8.29 -5.80
N ILE A 28 10.38 7.73 -5.98
CA ILE A 28 9.66 7.79 -7.27
C ILE A 28 9.47 9.25 -7.70
N ILE A 29 8.98 10.11 -6.80
CA ILE A 29 8.76 11.53 -7.08
C ILE A 29 10.07 12.25 -7.43
N GLU A 30 11.17 11.97 -6.72
CA GLU A 30 12.48 12.55 -7.04
C GLU A 30 13.03 12.05 -8.38
N CYS A 31 12.83 10.76 -8.71
CA CYS A 31 13.20 10.22 -10.02
C CYS A 31 12.43 10.90 -11.14
N LEU A 32 11.11 11.07 -10.98
CA LEU A 32 10.25 11.72 -11.98
C LEU A 32 10.76 13.11 -12.42
N LYS A 33 11.35 13.89 -11.50
CA LYS A 33 11.94 15.20 -11.81
C LYS A 33 13.11 15.12 -12.81
N LYS A 34 13.78 13.96 -12.89
CA LYS A 34 14.95 13.71 -13.74
C LYS A 34 14.63 12.83 -14.95
N MET A 35 13.44 12.26 -15.05
CA MET A 35 13.02 11.37 -16.15
C MET A 35 12.58 12.13 -17.41
N THR A 36 13.22 13.24 -17.75
CA THR A 36 12.92 13.96 -19.00
C THR A 36 14.21 14.42 -19.67
N PRO A 37 14.43 14.09 -20.96
CA PRO A 37 13.55 13.33 -21.86
C PRO A 37 13.62 11.80 -21.64
N VAL A 38 12.58 11.09 -22.10
CA VAL A 38 12.56 9.62 -22.29
C VAL A 38 12.14 9.30 -23.72
N LYS A 39 12.41 8.08 -24.19
CA LYS A 39 11.87 7.61 -25.48
C LYS A 39 10.34 7.74 -25.49
N LYS A 40 9.78 8.20 -26.60
CA LYS A 40 8.31 8.31 -26.75
C LYS A 40 7.60 6.96 -26.61
N SER A 41 8.25 5.87 -26.99
CA SER A 41 7.75 4.49 -26.85
C SER A 41 7.96 3.90 -25.45
N ALA A 42 8.74 4.54 -24.57
CA ALA A 42 9.04 3.97 -23.26
C ALA A 42 7.76 3.79 -22.42
N THR A 43 7.70 2.70 -21.68
CA THR A 43 6.66 2.41 -20.69
C THR A 43 7.25 2.50 -19.28
N ILE A 44 6.85 3.52 -18.52
CA ILE A 44 7.28 3.71 -17.14
C ILE A 44 6.17 3.19 -16.22
N ILE A 45 6.48 2.25 -15.34
CA ILE A 45 5.52 1.62 -14.42
C ILE A 45 6.00 1.83 -13.00
N ASP A 46 5.21 2.47 -12.16
CA ASP A 46 5.51 2.58 -10.72
C ASP A 46 4.84 1.45 -9.93
N LEU A 47 5.43 1.07 -8.80
CA LEU A 47 4.88 0.04 -7.89
C LEU A 47 4.61 0.60 -6.48
N GLY A 48 4.48 1.92 -6.34
CA GLY A 48 4.32 2.61 -5.07
C GLY A 48 3.01 2.32 -4.34
N GLY A 49 2.99 2.48 -3.01
CA GLY A 49 1.79 2.22 -2.20
C GLY A 49 0.71 3.31 -2.22
N ALA A 50 1.01 4.49 -2.75
CA ALA A 50 0.10 5.64 -2.86
C ALA A 50 0.22 6.29 -4.23
N LYS A 51 -0.90 6.69 -4.85
CA LYS A 51 -0.96 7.03 -6.28
C LYS A 51 -1.14 8.52 -6.54
N ALA A 52 -1.96 9.22 -5.74
CA ALA A 52 -2.32 10.59 -6.06
C ALA A 52 -1.10 11.54 -6.03
N GLN A 53 -0.17 11.33 -5.10
CA GLN A 53 1.07 12.13 -5.05
C GLN A 53 1.99 11.83 -6.23
N ILE A 54 2.16 10.56 -6.61
CA ILE A 54 2.99 10.18 -7.75
C ILE A 54 2.46 10.87 -9.01
N ILE A 55 1.16 10.71 -9.28
CA ILE A 55 0.52 11.21 -10.49
C ILE A 55 0.61 12.73 -10.60
N ARG A 56 0.40 13.46 -9.48
CA ARG A 56 0.56 14.92 -9.45
C ARG A 56 1.97 15.41 -9.81
N ASN A 57 2.99 14.58 -9.59
CA ASN A 57 4.39 14.94 -9.81
C ASN A 57 4.94 14.40 -11.14
N ILE A 58 4.12 13.75 -11.97
CA ILE A 58 4.56 13.31 -13.31
C ILE A 58 4.73 14.54 -14.21
N PRO A 59 5.91 14.73 -14.84
CA PRO A 59 6.08 15.75 -15.86
C PRO A 59 5.10 15.57 -17.02
N LYS A 60 4.46 16.67 -17.46
CA LYS A 60 3.47 16.62 -18.55
C LYS A 60 4.02 15.98 -19.83
N SER A 61 5.31 16.20 -20.11
CA SER A 61 6.03 15.63 -21.25
C SER A 61 6.03 14.10 -21.29
N ILE A 62 5.97 13.44 -20.14
CA ILE A 62 6.05 11.97 -20.01
C ILE A 62 4.75 11.35 -19.49
N ARG A 63 3.67 12.13 -19.31
CA ARG A 63 2.41 11.61 -18.76
C ARG A 63 1.84 10.44 -19.54
N LYS A 64 2.01 10.46 -20.88
CA LYS A 64 1.60 9.36 -21.75
C LYS A 64 2.48 8.11 -21.61
N ASN A 65 3.73 8.28 -21.18
CA ASN A 65 4.66 7.16 -20.95
C ASN A 65 4.39 6.41 -19.64
N PHE A 66 3.63 7.02 -18.72
CA PHE A 66 3.55 6.56 -17.34
C PHE A 66 2.29 5.75 -17.04
N ILE A 67 2.47 4.62 -16.35
CA ILE A 67 1.43 3.74 -15.84
C ILE A 67 1.54 3.69 -14.32
N ALA A 68 0.53 4.23 -13.64
CA ALA A 68 0.49 4.21 -12.19
C ALA A 68 -0.07 2.86 -11.71
N ALA A 69 0.78 1.98 -11.19
CA ALA A 69 0.38 0.64 -10.78
C ALA A 69 0.62 0.39 -9.29
N HIS A 70 -0.22 -0.41 -8.65
CA HIS A 70 0.00 -0.87 -7.28
C HIS A 70 -0.41 -2.34 -7.18
N PRO A 71 0.57 -3.25 -7.15
CA PRO A 71 0.34 -4.64 -6.78
C PRO A 71 -0.07 -4.71 -5.30
N MET A 72 -1.27 -5.21 -5.02
CA MET A 72 -1.78 -5.49 -3.67
C MET A 72 -1.19 -6.81 -3.16
N CYS A 73 0.13 -6.94 -3.22
CA CYS A 73 0.90 -8.04 -2.68
C CYS A 73 2.19 -7.52 -2.06
N GLY A 74 2.65 -8.21 -1.02
CA GLY A 74 3.83 -7.82 -0.28
C GLY A 74 3.99 -8.71 0.95
N THR A 75 5.18 -8.65 1.53
CA THR A 75 5.47 -9.27 2.82
C THR A 75 5.89 -8.20 3.80
N GLU A 76 5.87 -8.51 5.09
CA GLU A 76 6.45 -7.66 6.14
C GLU A 76 7.99 -7.52 6.03
N PHE A 77 8.63 -8.29 5.15
CA PHE A 77 10.07 -8.25 4.90
C PHE A 77 10.44 -7.33 3.74
N TYR A 78 11.67 -6.81 3.76
CA TYR A 78 12.15 -5.81 2.80
C TYR A 78 13.53 -6.15 2.24
N GLY A 79 13.86 -5.52 1.11
CA GLY A 79 15.12 -5.67 0.41
C GLY A 79 15.18 -6.87 -0.54
N PRO A 80 16.22 -6.97 -1.40
CA PRO A 80 16.27 -7.98 -2.46
C PRO A 80 16.19 -9.43 -1.95
N LYS A 81 16.73 -9.69 -0.75
CA LYS A 81 16.72 -11.01 -0.08
C LYS A 81 15.34 -11.48 0.32
N ALA A 82 14.37 -10.58 0.41
CA ALA A 82 12.97 -10.89 0.69
C ALA A 82 12.15 -11.14 -0.59
N SER A 83 12.79 -11.22 -1.76
CA SER A 83 12.07 -11.51 -3.01
C SER A 83 11.49 -12.93 -2.99
N VAL A 84 10.25 -13.05 -3.47
CA VAL A 84 9.49 -14.30 -3.46
C VAL A 84 9.10 -14.64 -4.90
N LYS A 85 9.45 -15.85 -5.34
CA LYS A 85 8.99 -16.38 -6.63
C LYS A 85 7.48 -16.56 -6.58
N GLY A 86 6.78 -16.05 -7.60
CA GLY A 86 5.32 -16.14 -7.68
C GLY A 86 4.56 -15.12 -6.83
N LEU A 87 5.25 -14.08 -6.30
CA LEU A 87 4.61 -13.03 -5.49
C LEU A 87 3.38 -12.37 -6.13
N TYR A 88 3.35 -12.28 -7.46
CA TYR A 88 2.28 -11.66 -8.22
C TYR A 88 1.17 -12.65 -8.66
N GLU A 89 1.35 -13.96 -8.47
CA GLU A 89 0.35 -14.93 -8.90
C GLU A 89 -0.96 -14.73 -8.12
N ASN A 90 -2.06 -14.53 -8.83
CA ASN A 90 -3.39 -14.19 -8.32
C ASN A 90 -3.50 -12.86 -7.54
N ALA A 91 -2.39 -12.14 -7.38
CA ALA A 91 -2.37 -10.82 -6.76
C ALA A 91 -3.18 -9.84 -7.58
N LEU A 92 -3.90 -8.93 -6.91
CA LEU A 92 -4.60 -7.84 -7.57
C LEU A 92 -3.61 -6.71 -7.84
N VAL A 93 -3.50 -6.24 -9.08
CA VAL A 93 -2.76 -5.03 -9.45
C VAL A 93 -3.77 -3.96 -9.83
N ILE A 94 -3.71 -2.84 -9.12
CA ILE A 94 -4.54 -1.67 -9.39
C ILE A 94 -3.80 -0.78 -10.37
N LEU A 95 -4.46 -0.41 -11.46
CA LEU A 95 -3.96 0.53 -12.46
C LEU A 95 -4.77 1.83 -12.39
N CYS A 96 -4.09 2.94 -12.13
CA CYS A 96 -4.73 4.23 -11.91
C CYS A 96 -4.65 5.18 -13.10
N ASP A 97 -5.72 5.95 -13.30
CA ASP A 97 -5.83 7.06 -14.26
C ASP A 97 -5.28 6.68 -15.67
N LEU A 98 -5.73 5.54 -16.19
CA LEU A 98 -5.25 4.99 -17.46
C LEU A 98 -5.66 5.84 -18.66
N GLU A 99 -6.73 6.60 -18.56
CA GLU A 99 -7.21 7.54 -19.58
C GLU A 99 -6.18 8.60 -19.97
N ASP A 100 -5.32 8.97 -19.03
CA ASP A 100 -4.25 9.94 -19.22
C ASP A 100 -2.98 9.30 -19.77
N SER A 101 -2.89 7.97 -19.77
CA SER A 101 -1.74 7.19 -20.25
C SER A 101 -1.83 6.98 -21.78
N GLY A 102 -0.73 6.54 -22.40
CA GLY A 102 -0.71 6.18 -23.81
C GLY A 102 -1.22 4.75 -24.04
N THR A 103 -1.93 4.51 -25.14
CA THR A 103 -2.55 3.21 -25.43
C THR A 103 -1.53 2.07 -25.49
N GLU A 104 -0.38 2.30 -26.12
CA GLU A 104 0.71 1.33 -26.23
C GLU A 104 1.25 0.94 -24.84
N GLN A 105 1.53 1.93 -23.99
CA GLN A 105 2.03 1.73 -22.63
C GLN A 105 1.05 0.96 -21.76
N VAL A 106 -0.25 1.24 -21.93
CA VAL A 106 -1.33 0.52 -21.23
C VAL A 106 -1.35 -0.96 -21.64
N GLU A 107 -1.22 -1.27 -22.92
CA GLU A 107 -1.20 -2.67 -23.39
C GLU A 107 0.06 -3.41 -22.91
N ILE A 108 1.24 -2.76 -22.98
CA ILE A 108 2.50 -3.34 -22.47
C ILE A 108 2.38 -3.65 -20.97
N ALA A 109 1.90 -2.70 -20.16
CA ALA A 109 1.75 -2.92 -18.73
C ALA A 109 0.77 -4.05 -18.41
N LYS A 110 -0.36 -4.14 -19.12
CA LYS A 110 -1.31 -5.24 -18.97
C LYS A 110 -0.67 -6.58 -19.32
N GLU A 111 0.04 -6.66 -20.45
CA GLU A 111 0.71 -7.89 -20.89
C GLU A 111 1.70 -8.37 -19.83
N ILE A 112 2.52 -7.47 -19.28
CA ILE A 112 3.48 -7.81 -18.23
C ILE A 112 2.78 -8.35 -16.98
N PHE A 113 1.78 -7.62 -16.46
CA PHE A 113 1.10 -8.04 -15.23
C PHE A 113 0.28 -9.33 -15.41
N LEU A 114 -0.38 -9.50 -16.56
CA LEU A 114 -1.09 -10.75 -16.88
C LEU A 114 -0.11 -11.91 -17.08
N GLY A 115 1.06 -11.65 -17.67
CA GLY A 115 2.13 -12.64 -17.85
C GLY A 115 2.67 -13.19 -16.54
N VAL A 116 2.68 -12.38 -15.47
CA VAL A 116 3.01 -12.82 -14.10
C VAL A 116 1.78 -13.33 -13.32
N LYS A 117 0.67 -13.60 -14.02
CA LYS A 117 -0.60 -14.13 -13.50
C LYS A 117 -1.28 -13.24 -12.45
N ALA A 118 -1.06 -11.92 -12.52
CA ALA A 118 -1.80 -10.98 -11.70
C ALA A 118 -3.21 -10.75 -12.26
N ARG A 119 -4.13 -10.33 -11.40
CA ARG A 119 -5.46 -9.84 -11.78
C ARG A 119 -5.43 -8.32 -11.85
N LEU A 120 -6.15 -7.73 -12.78
CA LEU A 120 -6.13 -6.27 -12.99
C LEU A 120 -7.45 -5.63 -12.59
N ILE A 121 -7.36 -4.51 -11.87
CA ILE A 121 -8.50 -3.59 -11.67
C ILE A 121 -8.05 -2.17 -12.03
N LYS A 122 -9.00 -1.35 -12.47
CA LYS A 122 -8.78 0.04 -12.83
C LYS A 122 -9.63 0.93 -11.94
N MET A 123 -9.08 2.04 -11.48
CA MET A 123 -9.80 3.06 -10.69
C MET A 123 -9.07 4.39 -10.74
N LYS A 124 -9.68 5.45 -10.22
CA LYS A 124 -8.98 6.74 -10.09
C LYS A 124 -7.95 6.70 -8.97
N SER A 125 -6.87 7.47 -9.08
CA SER A 125 -5.84 7.52 -8.02
C SER A 125 -6.39 8.00 -6.68
N SER A 126 -7.37 8.90 -6.70
CA SER A 126 -8.04 9.40 -5.50
C SER A 126 -8.87 8.32 -4.80
N GLU A 127 -9.54 7.47 -5.58
CA GLU A 127 -10.35 6.35 -5.08
C GLU A 127 -9.43 5.28 -4.50
N HIS A 128 -8.36 4.93 -5.23
CA HIS A 128 -7.29 4.06 -4.75
C HIS A 128 -6.80 4.50 -3.38
N ASP A 129 -6.33 5.75 -3.26
CA ASP A 129 -5.74 6.27 -2.03
C ASP A 129 -6.76 6.29 -0.87
N THR A 130 -8.04 6.53 -1.17
CA THR A 130 -9.12 6.42 -0.18
C THR A 130 -9.30 4.98 0.29
N HIS A 131 -9.37 4.01 -0.63
CA HIS A 131 -9.59 2.60 -0.30
C HIS A 131 -8.42 1.98 0.46
N VAL A 132 -7.18 2.18 0.00
CA VAL A 132 -5.98 1.65 0.68
C VAL A 132 -5.78 2.25 2.07
N ALA A 133 -6.30 3.47 2.32
CA ALA A 133 -6.30 4.02 3.67
C ALA A 133 -7.05 3.13 4.66
N TYR A 134 -8.20 2.55 4.27
CA TYR A 134 -8.97 1.64 5.11
C TYR A 134 -8.43 0.22 5.15
N ILE A 135 -8.06 -0.34 4.00
CA ILE A 135 -7.70 -1.78 3.92
C ILE A 135 -6.22 -2.07 4.19
N SER A 136 -5.37 -1.04 4.25
CA SER A 136 -3.92 -1.20 4.44
C SER A 136 -3.34 -0.24 5.47
N HIS A 137 -3.53 1.07 5.31
CA HIS A 137 -2.83 2.05 6.16
C HIS A 137 -3.36 2.08 7.59
N LEU A 138 -4.69 2.14 7.76
CA LEU A 138 -5.33 2.11 9.07
C LEU A 138 -4.99 0.81 9.84
N PRO A 139 -5.05 -0.40 9.24
CA PRO A 139 -4.55 -1.62 9.88
C PRO A 139 -3.12 -1.52 10.41
N HIS A 140 -2.20 -0.88 9.69
CA HIS A 140 -0.83 -0.65 10.19
C HIS A 140 -0.81 0.29 11.38
N VAL A 141 -1.54 1.41 11.33
CA VAL A 141 -1.66 2.35 12.46
C VAL A 141 -2.19 1.63 13.70
N LEU A 142 -3.27 0.84 13.55
CA LEU A 142 -3.86 0.07 14.65
C LEU A 142 -2.89 -0.99 15.19
N SER A 143 -2.14 -1.65 14.32
CA SER A 143 -1.12 -2.63 14.71
C SER A 143 0.00 -1.98 15.56
N TYR A 144 0.52 -0.82 15.14
CA TYR A 144 1.50 -0.07 15.93
C TYR A 144 0.90 0.45 17.24
N ALA A 145 -0.34 0.94 17.23
CA ALA A 145 -1.02 1.43 18.42
C ALA A 145 -1.23 0.30 19.45
N LEU A 146 -1.67 -0.88 19.00
CA LEU A 146 -1.85 -2.07 19.82
C LEU A 146 -0.53 -2.58 20.40
N ALA A 147 0.54 -2.64 19.60
CA ALA A 147 1.86 -3.03 20.10
C ALA A 147 2.37 -2.04 21.16
N ASN A 148 2.26 -0.74 20.90
CA ASN A 148 2.70 0.29 21.82
C ASN A 148 1.87 0.35 23.11
N SER A 149 0.58 -0.01 23.08
CA SER A 149 -0.24 -0.01 24.30
C SER A 149 0.19 -1.11 25.28
N VAL A 150 0.62 -2.27 24.76
CA VAL A 150 1.19 -3.37 25.55
C VAL A 150 2.58 -3.01 26.07
N LEU A 151 3.47 -2.48 25.22
CA LEU A 151 4.84 -2.12 25.62
C LEU A 151 4.90 -1.03 26.70
N LYS A 152 3.83 -0.26 26.89
CA LYS A 152 3.72 0.78 27.92
C LYS A 152 3.15 0.29 29.27
N GLN A 153 2.80 -0.99 29.39
CA GLN A 153 2.34 -1.56 30.65
C GLN A 153 3.51 -1.82 31.61
N ASN A 154 3.21 -2.03 32.90
CA ASN A 154 4.22 -2.25 33.93
C ASN A 154 5.04 -3.56 33.72
N ASP A 155 4.42 -4.59 33.14
CA ASP A 155 5.07 -5.88 32.84
C ASP A 155 4.69 -6.36 31.42
N PRO A 156 5.30 -5.79 30.38
CA PRO A 156 4.98 -6.15 29.00
C PRO A 156 5.43 -7.57 28.66
N GLU A 157 6.46 -8.10 29.31
CA GLU A 157 6.96 -9.45 29.08
C GLU A 157 5.94 -10.51 29.52
N MET A 158 5.35 -10.34 30.71
CA MET A 158 4.27 -11.22 31.16
C MET A 158 3.06 -11.16 30.22
N ILE A 159 2.64 -9.96 29.78
CA ILE A 159 1.53 -9.83 28.83
C ILE A 159 1.84 -10.55 27.51
N LEU A 160 3.05 -10.38 26.99
CA LEU A 160 3.48 -11.02 25.75
C LEU A 160 3.60 -12.54 25.88
N SER A 161 3.94 -13.06 27.07
CA SER A 161 3.95 -14.50 27.35
C SER A 161 2.55 -15.14 27.27
N LEU A 162 1.51 -14.34 27.57
CA LEU A 162 0.11 -14.73 27.51
C LEU A 162 -0.53 -14.45 26.13
N ALA A 163 0.21 -13.85 25.19
CA ALA A 163 -0.33 -13.43 23.91
C ALA A 163 -0.83 -14.63 23.07
N GLY A 164 -2.15 -14.70 22.88
CA GLY A 164 -2.80 -15.67 22.01
C GLY A 164 -2.74 -15.30 20.52
N GLY A 165 -3.37 -16.12 19.67
CA GLY A 165 -3.40 -15.94 18.21
C GLY A 165 -3.90 -14.56 17.77
N GLY A 166 -5.02 -14.09 18.35
CA GLY A 166 -5.62 -12.80 17.98
C GLY A 166 -4.68 -11.60 18.17
N PHE A 167 -3.95 -11.53 19.28
CA PHE A 167 -2.94 -10.47 19.47
C PHE A 167 -1.82 -10.59 18.43
N ARG A 168 -1.29 -11.80 18.23
CA ARG A 168 -0.18 -12.03 17.28
C ARG A 168 -0.57 -11.63 15.85
N ASP A 169 -1.80 -11.92 15.44
CA ASP A 169 -2.31 -11.58 14.11
C ASP A 169 -2.50 -10.07 13.94
N MET A 170 -3.14 -9.41 14.91
CA MET A 170 -3.36 -7.96 14.87
C MET A 170 -2.07 -7.16 15.02
N SER A 171 -1.12 -7.62 15.82
CA SER A 171 0.17 -6.94 16.05
C SER A 171 1.23 -7.29 15.00
N ARG A 172 0.97 -8.24 14.08
CA ARG A 172 1.95 -8.70 13.10
C ARG A 172 2.52 -7.58 12.23
N LEU A 173 1.65 -6.66 11.79
CA LEU A 173 2.02 -5.56 10.89
C LEU A 173 2.97 -4.55 11.53
N SER A 174 3.03 -4.48 12.87
CA SER A 174 3.97 -3.62 13.61
C SER A 174 5.45 -3.94 13.39
N LYS A 175 5.77 -5.10 12.79
CA LYS A 175 7.14 -5.49 12.39
C LYS A 175 7.63 -4.78 11.13
N SER A 176 6.73 -4.11 10.41
CA SER A 176 7.03 -3.44 9.15
C SER A 176 8.01 -2.28 9.36
N SER A 177 8.75 -1.90 8.31
CA SER A 177 9.75 -0.83 8.36
C SER A 177 9.13 0.53 8.74
N PRO A 178 9.54 1.16 9.85
CA PRO A 178 9.06 2.49 10.24
C PRO A 178 9.41 3.57 9.21
N LEU A 179 10.56 3.47 8.54
CA LEU A 179 10.99 4.42 7.52
C LEU A 179 10.02 4.40 6.33
N MET A 180 9.67 3.21 5.85
CA MET A 180 8.73 3.04 4.74
C MET A 180 7.32 3.53 5.10
N TRP A 181 6.81 3.13 6.28
CA TRP A 181 5.45 3.48 6.68
C TRP A 181 5.28 4.96 7.03
N LYS A 182 6.31 5.62 7.57
CA LYS A 182 6.35 7.08 7.74
C LYS A 182 6.09 7.78 6.39
N ASP A 183 6.74 7.34 5.32
CA ASP A 183 6.59 7.94 3.99
C ASP A 183 5.21 7.67 3.40
N ILE A 184 4.70 6.43 3.53
CA ILE A 184 3.33 6.07 3.09
C ILE A 184 2.27 6.93 3.79
N PHE A 185 2.37 7.09 5.12
CA PHE A 185 1.45 7.94 5.87
C PHE A 185 1.56 9.41 5.47
N LYS A 186 2.76 9.91 5.18
CA LYS A 186 2.95 11.28 4.69
C LYS A 186 2.29 11.50 3.33
N GLN A 187 2.36 10.53 2.43
CA GLN A 187 1.83 10.66 1.07
C GLN A 187 0.30 10.59 1.00
N ASN A 188 -0.30 9.73 1.84
CA ASN A 188 -1.74 9.55 1.90
C ASN A 188 -2.36 10.16 3.18
N ARG A 189 -1.73 11.22 3.70
CA ARG A 189 -2.01 11.80 5.01
C ARG A 189 -3.49 12.03 5.27
N ASP A 190 -4.18 12.71 4.37
CA ASP A 190 -5.54 13.18 4.63
C ASP A 190 -6.54 12.01 4.68
N ASN A 191 -6.39 11.03 3.79
CA ASN A 191 -7.22 9.82 3.83
C ASN A 191 -6.91 8.96 5.06
N VAL A 192 -5.63 8.87 5.46
CA VAL A 192 -5.22 8.14 6.68
C VAL A 192 -5.82 8.80 7.92
N LEU A 193 -5.77 10.13 8.04
CA LEU A 193 -6.37 10.85 9.15
C LEU A 193 -7.89 10.67 9.22
N GLU A 194 -8.57 10.71 8.07
CA GLU A 194 -10.01 10.45 8.02
C GLU A 194 -10.34 9.00 8.39
N ALA A 195 -9.54 8.03 7.95
CA ALA A 195 -9.70 6.62 8.33
C ALA A 195 -9.49 6.40 9.84
N ILE A 196 -8.46 7.02 10.42
CA ILE A 196 -8.20 7.00 11.87
C ILE A 196 -9.40 7.61 12.62
N LYS A 197 -9.85 8.80 12.23
CA LYS A 197 -10.97 9.49 12.87
C LYS A 197 -12.25 8.66 12.85
N LYS A 198 -12.55 7.96 11.77
CA LYS A 198 -13.71 7.05 11.72
C LYS A 198 -13.52 5.85 12.64
N CYS A 199 -12.33 5.26 12.67
CA CYS A 199 -12.03 4.16 13.59
C CYS A 199 -12.09 4.56 15.06
N GLU A 200 -11.58 5.76 15.41
CA GLU A 200 -11.68 6.32 16.77
C GLU A 200 -13.14 6.44 17.23
N LYS A 201 -14.06 6.80 16.33
CA LYS A 201 -15.50 6.84 16.64
C LYS A 201 -16.05 5.44 16.95
N GLU A 202 -15.69 4.43 16.18
CA GLU A 202 -16.10 3.03 16.44
C GLU A 202 -15.58 2.55 17.81
N ILE A 203 -14.31 2.83 18.12
CA ILE A 203 -13.70 2.49 19.42
C ILE A 203 -14.39 3.24 20.56
N ALA A 204 -14.66 4.54 20.38
CA ALA A 204 -15.32 5.37 21.38
C ALA A 204 -16.76 4.89 21.64
N GLN A 205 -17.48 4.48 20.60
CA GLN A 205 -18.83 3.93 20.72
C GLN A 205 -18.83 2.61 21.50
N ALA A 206 -17.93 1.68 21.15
CA ALA A 206 -17.76 0.42 21.89
C ALA A 206 -17.43 0.67 23.37
N LYS A 207 -16.53 1.61 23.65
CA LYS A 207 -16.20 2.04 25.01
C LYS A 207 -17.43 2.57 25.75
N ALA A 208 -18.22 3.45 25.13
CA ALA A 208 -19.39 4.04 25.75
C ALA A 208 -20.44 2.98 26.14
N TRP A 209 -20.67 1.96 25.30
CA TRP A 209 -21.56 0.86 25.65
C TRP A 209 -21.03 0.03 26.83
N ILE A 210 -19.73 -0.24 26.87
CA ILE A 210 -19.09 -0.96 27.99
C ILE A 210 -19.21 -0.16 29.31
N GLU A 211 -18.93 1.14 29.28
CA GLU A 211 -19.03 2.02 30.47
C GLU A 211 -20.46 2.12 31.02
N ASN A 212 -21.46 2.03 30.14
CA ASN A 212 -22.88 2.11 30.51
C ASN A 212 -23.54 0.74 30.76
N ASN A 213 -22.79 -0.37 30.65
CA ASN A 213 -23.31 -1.75 30.69
C ASN A 213 -24.38 -2.06 29.62
N ASP A 214 -24.37 -1.35 28.50
CA ASP A 214 -25.29 -1.56 27.36
C ASP A 214 -24.76 -2.67 26.45
N TYR A 215 -24.83 -3.91 26.94
CA TYR A 215 -24.30 -5.06 26.24
C TYR A 215 -25.17 -5.52 25.07
N GLU A 216 -26.43 -5.10 25.00
CA GLU A 216 -27.32 -5.38 23.86
C GLU A 216 -26.85 -4.59 22.63
N SER A 217 -26.68 -3.27 22.75
CA SER A 217 -26.17 -2.44 21.65
C SER A 217 -24.76 -2.86 21.23
N LEU A 218 -23.90 -3.23 22.19
CA LEU A 218 -22.56 -3.75 21.89
C LEU A 218 -22.63 -5.04 21.05
N ALA A 219 -23.54 -5.96 21.39
CA ALA A 219 -23.72 -7.21 20.66
C ALA A 219 -24.23 -6.99 19.23
N GLU A 220 -25.18 -6.07 19.03
CA GLU A 220 -25.67 -5.71 17.70
C GLU A 220 -24.57 -5.10 16.83
N TRP A 221 -23.75 -4.22 17.41
CA TRP A 221 -22.60 -3.63 16.71
C TRP A 221 -21.56 -4.69 16.30
N MET A 222 -21.25 -5.64 17.18
CA MET A 222 -20.37 -6.78 16.84
C MET A 222 -20.98 -7.66 15.73
N ALA A 223 -22.29 -7.91 15.77
CA ALA A 223 -22.99 -8.68 14.74
C ALA A 223 -22.95 -7.96 13.37
N GLN A 224 -23.05 -6.63 13.36
CA GLN A 224 -22.87 -5.85 12.15
C GLN A 224 -21.45 -5.97 11.59
N ALA A 225 -20.42 -5.99 12.45
CA ALA A 225 -19.04 -6.19 12.01
C ALA A 225 -18.81 -7.60 11.41
N ASN A 226 -19.49 -8.63 11.93
CA ASN A 226 -19.39 -10.01 11.42
C ASN A 226 -19.82 -10.15 9.95
N LYS A 227 -20.70 -9.26 9.45
CA LYS A 227 -21.10 -9.23 8.03
C LYS A 227 -19.94 -8.99 7.07
N LEU A 228 -18.79 -8.50 7.56
CA LEU A 228 -17.56 -8.40 6.76
C LEU A 228 -17.19 -9.74 6.09
N GLN A 229 -17.46 -10.87 6.75
CA GLN A 229 -17.16 -12.21 6.23
C GLN A 229 -17.99 -12.58 4.99
N GLU A 230 -19.12 -11.90 4.74
CA GLU A 230 -19.92 -12.13 3.53
C GLU A 230 -19.24 -11.58 2.27
N PHE A 231 -18.24 -10.70 2.44
CA PHE A 231 -17.54 -10.02 1.35
C PHE A 231 -16.09 -10.50 1.13
N MET A 232 -15.60 -11.41 1.99
CA MET A 232 -14.24 -11.96 1.95
C MET A 232 -14.24 -13.38 1.40
#